data_AF-A0A674AYK6-F1
#
_entry.id   AF-A0A674AYK6-F1
#
_cell.length_a   1.000
_cell.length_b   1.000
_cell.length_c   1.000
_cell.angle_alpha   90.00
_cell.angle_beta   90.00
_cell.angle_gamma   90.00
#
_symmetry.space_group_name_H-M   'P 1'
#
loop_
_entity.id
_entity.type
_entity.pdbx_description
1 polymer ?
#
loop_
_entity_poly.entity_id
_entity_poly.type
_entity_poly.pdbx_seq_one_letter_code
_entity_poly.pdbx_strand_id
1 'polypeptide(L)'
;MFAGLPELGISNGEDLKETLTNCTEPLKAIDQFQTENGILLPTLQSALPFLDLHGTPRLEFHQSVFDELRDKLMERVATIAEGKDEDRYGKLKELLEKSFPLVKMPSIQPVVMQVLKHLPKVPEKKLKLVMADKELYKVCAVEVKRQIWQENQALFGDEVSPLLKQYIVAKEAALFSSDLSILHNFFSPSPKARRQGEVVLKLTQMIGKNVKLYDMVLQFLRTLFLRTRNVHYCTLRAELLMSLHDLDISEICSVDSCHKFTWCLDACIREKFVDAKRARELQGFLDGVKKGQDEVLGDLSMILCDPFASNTLVLSTVRNLQELLSQDALPRELDVVTRFLPAMLSVLVDDYTFTVEQKLPSEEKTSLSYPTALPDNFNKYLHENRVACEMGLYYALHIAKQRNKNALQRLLPALVETYNDMAFGDIFLHLLTAHLTLLSDEFGTEEFCSAVFDGFLLTAFSSKENVHRHNLRLLLHLHQKVLPSCVETLVKTLEPSKQSSDQVKELFTKLTEKLEALKKSLPQPDEAPSLGLHPVKVPTTASTPTSL
;
A
#
# COMPACT_ATOMS: atom_id res chain seq x y z
N MET A 1 -33.90 -1.84 -31.97
CA MET A 1 -34.70 -0.61 -32.22
C MET A 1 -33.78 0.58 -31.98
N PHE A 2 -33.44 1.32 -33.04
CA PHE A 2 -32.54 2.48 -33.00
C PHE A 2 -33.28 3.68 -32.41
N ALA A 3 -33.31 3.76 -31.07
CA ALA A 3 -33.94 4.88 -30.37
C ALA A 3 -33.27 6.22 -30.74
N GLY A 4 -34.07 7.26 -30.95
CA GLY A 4 -33.59 8.63 -31.20
C GLY A 4 -33.51 9.07 -32.67
N LEU A 5 -33.58 8.17 -33.65
CA LEU A 5 -33.64 8.55 -35.08
C LEU A 5 -34.87 9.42 -35.42
N PRO A 6 -36.10 9.12 -34.92
CA PRO A 6 -37.26 9.96 -35.18
C PRO A 6 -37.12 11.38 -34.62
N GLU A 7 -36.41 11.55 -33.50
CA GLU A 7 -36.15 12.89 -32.90
C GLU A 7 -35.26 13.75 -33.80
N LEU A 8 -34.51 13.13 -34.72
CA LEU A 8 -33.67 13.79 -35.72
C LEU A 8 -34.37 13.89 -37.09
N GLY A 9 -35.61 13.42 -37.21
CA GLY A 9 -36.33 13.35 -38.48
C GLY A 9 -35.74 12.34 -39.46
N ILE A 10 -35.03 11.31 -38.97
CA ILE A 10 -34.45 10.25 -39.80
C ILE A 10 -35.34 9.02 -39.73
N SER A 11 -35.76 8.53 -40.91
CA SER A 11 -36.59 7.33 -41.03
C SER A 11 -35.81 6.07 -40.64
N ASN A 12 -36.48 5.16 -39.95
CA ASN A 12 -35.93 3.90 -39.48
C ASN A 12 -36.54 2.69 -40.21
N GLY A 13 -36.16 1.48 -39.80
CA GLY A 13 -36.61 0.24 -40.47
C GLY A 13 -38.12 -0.02 -40.38
N GLU A 14 -38.80 0.45 -39.33
CA GLU A 14 -40.26 0.37 -39.24
C GLU A 14 -40.93 1.32 -40.24
N ASP A 15 -40.39 2.53 -40.44
CA ASP A 15 -40.90 3.48 -41.44
C ASP A 15 -40.77 2.91 -42.86
N LEU A 16 -39.63 2.24 -43.15
CA LEU A 16 -39.46 1.52 -44.42
C LEU A 16 -40.47 0.38 -44.55
N LYS A 17 -40.67 -0.41 -43.50
CA LYS A 17 -41.62 -1.52 -43.50
C LYS A 17 -43.05 -1.04 -43.70
N GLU A 18 -43.46 0.04 -43.05
CA GLU A 18 -44.76 0.68 -43.23
C GLU A 18 -44.93 1.18 -44.66
N THR A 19 -43.92 1.89 -45.18
CA THR A 19 -43.88 2.37 -46.57
C THR A 19 -44.08 1.23 -47.55
N LEU A 20 -43.35 0.12 -47.38
CA LEU A 20 -43.44 -1.06 -48.25
C LEU A 20 -44.77 -1.80 -48.11
N THR A 21 -45.37 -1.80 -46.93
CA THR A 21 -46.66 -2.46 -46.67
C THR A 21 -47.81 -1.71 -47.36
N ASN A 22 -47.71 -0.39 -47.45
CA ASN A 22 -48.79 0.47 -47.94
C ASN A 22 -48.60 0.95 -49.40
N CYS A 23 -47.47 0.65 -50.04
CA CYS A 23 -47.18 1.12 -51.40
C CYS A 23 -47.79 0.22 -52.49
N THR A 24 -48.15 0.83 -53.62
CA THR A 24 -48.55 0.12 -54.85
C THR A 24 -47.37 -0.17 -55.78
N GLU A 25 -46.27 0.58 -55.65
CA GLU A 25 -45.06 0.47 -56.47
C GLU A 25 -43.81 0.26 -55.57
N PRO A 26 -43.50 -0.99 -55.15
CA PRO A 26 -42.44 -1.24 -54.16
C PRO A 26 -41.04 -0.79 -54.59
N LEU A 27 -40.68 -0.98 -55.86
CA LEU A 27 -39.35 -0.58 -56.36
C LEU A 27 -39.16 0.94 -56.33
N LYS A 28 -40.21 1.70 -56.65
CA LYS A 28 -40.19 3.16 -56.62
C LYS A 28 -40.16 3.68 -55.18
N ALA A 29 -40.89 3.03 -54.28
CA ALA A 29 -40.85 3.34 -52.86
C ALA A 29 -39.46 3.11 -52.26
N ILE A 30 -38.77 2.03 -52.65
CA ILE A 30 -37.37 1.76 -52.24
C ILE A 30 -36.43 2.85 -52.77
N ASP A 31 -36.53 3.20 -54.05
CA ASP A 31 -35.67 4.23 -54.68
C ASP A 31 -35.86 5.60 -54.01
N GLN A 32 -37.11 5.97 -53.75
CA GLN A 32 -37.43 7.20 -53.02
C GLN A 32 -36.88 7.17 -51.59
N PHE A 33 -37.08 6.07 -50.85
CA PHE A 33 -36.55 5.93 -49.49
C PHE A 33 -35.02 6.00 -49.46
N GLN A 34 -34.34 5.37 -50.42
CA GLN A 34 -32.88 5.41 -50.54
C GLN A 34 -32.36 6.82 -50.85
N THR A 35 -33.08 7.56 -51.66
CA THR A 35 -32.76 8.95 -52.02
C THR A 35 -32.97 9.89 -50.83
N GLU A 36 -34.13 9.82 -50.17
CA GLU A 36 -34.49 10.67 -49.03
C GLU A 36 -33.55 10.47 -47.83
N ASN A 37 -33.09 9.23 -47.61
CA ASN A 37 -32.18 8.91 -46.49
C ASN A 37 -30.70 8.93 -46.87
N GLY A 38 -30.34 9.41 -48.08
CA GLY A 38 -28.96 9.59 -48.50
C GLY A 38 -28.15 8.29 -48.62
N ILE A 39 -28.82 7.16 -48.82
CA ILE A 39 -28.17 5.85 -49.02
C ILE A 39 -27.47 5.82 -50.39
N LEU A 40 -28.08 6.46 -51.40
CA LEU A 40 -27.63 6.45 -52.78
C LEU A 40 -27.04 7.82 -53.17
N LEU A 41 -25.81 8.09 -52.73
CA LEU A 41 -25.10 9.31 -53.11
C LEU A 41 -24.79 9.30 -54.62
N PRO A 42 -25.02 10.40 -55.36
CA PRO A 42 -24.74 10.46 -56.81
C PRO A 42 -23.31 10.07 -57.16
N THR A 43 -22.35 10.40 -56.30
CA THR A 43 -20.93 10.06 -56.46
C THR A 43 -20.63 8.56 -56.28
N LEU A 44 -21.48 7.81 -55.56
CA LEU A 44 -21.33 6.37 -55.34
C LEU A 44 -22.07 5.54 -56.39
N GLN A 45 -23.03 6.12 -57.11
CA GLN A 45 -23.91 5.39 -58.03
C GLN A 45 -23.14 4.63 -59.13
N SER A 46 -22.04 5.21 -59.64
CA SER A 46 -21.17 4.54 -60.61
C SER A 46 -20.24 3.49 -60.00
N ALA A 47 -19.98 3.56 -58.69
CA ALA A 47 -19.03 2.69 -57.98
C ALA A 47 -19.70 1.43 -57.40
N LEU A 48 -20.97 1.52 -56.96
CA LEU A 48 -21.71 0.40 -56.37
C LEU A 48 -21.77 -0.85 -57.27
N PRO A 49 -21.99 -0.76 -58.60
CA PRO A 49 -22.00 -1.95 -59.46
C PRO A 49 -20.65 -2.69 -59.50
N PHE A 50 -19.54 -1.98 -59.33
CA PHE A 50 -18.23 -2.62 -59.24
C PHE A 50 -18.11 -3.44 -57.95
N LEU A 51 -18.65 -2.96 -56.82
CA LEU A 51 -18.69 -3.74 -55.57
C LEU A 51 -19.55 -4.99 -55.73
N ASP A 52 -20.70 -4.87 -56.41
CA ASP A 52 -21.57 -6.00 -56.72
C ASP A 52 -20.83 -7.06 -57.57
N LEU A 53 -20.05 -6.63 -58.58
CA LEU A 53 -19.22 -7.53 -59.41
C LEU A 53 -18.10 -8.24 -58.63
N HIS A 54 -17.59 -7.61 -57.57
CA HIS A 54 -16.58 -8.23 -56.68
C HIS A 54 -17.22 -9.05 -55.56
N GLY A 55 -18.55 -9.23 -55.57
CA GLY A 55 -19.28 -10.00 -54.58
C GLY A 55 -19.32 -9.36 -53.19
N THR A 56 -19.02 -8.06 -53.07
CA THR A 56 -19.07 -7.34 -51.79
C THR A 56 -20.52 -6.91 -51.51
N PRO A 57 -21.15 -7.38 -50.42
CA PRO A 57 -22.50 -6.94 -50.05
C PRO A 57 -22.54 -5.44 -49.79
N ARG A 58 -23.55 -4.74 -50.33
CA ARG A 58 -23.72 -3.29 -50.10
C ARG A 58 -23.82 -2.93 -48.61
N LEU A 59 -24.41 -3.82 -47.80
CA LEU A 59 -24.46 -3.65 -46.34
C LEU A 59 -23.06 -3.53 -45.74
N GLU A 60 -22.15 -4.43 -46.13
CA GLU A 60 -20.76 -4.44 -45.65
C GLU A 60 -20.03 -3.16 -46.05
N PHE A 61 -20.21 -2.70 -47.30
CA PHE A 61 -19.68 -1.43 -47.75
C PHE A 61 -20.20 -0.25 -46.92
N HIS A 62 -21.51 -0.12 -46.74
CA HIS A 62 -22.08 0.98 -45.98
C HIS A 62 -21.70 0.94 -44.49
N GLN A 63 -21.58 -0.25 -43.90
CA GLN A 63 -21.04 -0.42 -42.54
C GLN A 63 -19.59 0.07 -42.45
N SER A 64 -18.74 -0.32 -43.41
CA SER A 64 -17.34 0.12 -43.50
C SER A 64 -17.24 1.65 -43.63
N VAL A 65 -18.02 2.27 -44.52
CA VAL A 65 -18.06 3.73 -44.67
C VAL A 65 -18.55 4.40 -43.38
N PHE A 66 -19.57 3.84 -42.73
CA PHE A 66 -20.09 4.38 -41.48
C PHE A 66 -19.04 4.35 -40.37
N ASP A 67 -18.33 3.22 -40.22
CA ASP A 67 -17.26 3.06 -39.22
C ASP A 67 -16.12 4.06 -39.48
N GLU A 68 -15.70 4.23 -40.73
CA GLU A 68 -14.69 5.22 -41.13
C GLU A 68 -15.13 6.66 -40.85
N LEU A 69 -16.41 6.99 -41.11
CA LEU A 69 -16.96 8.31 -40.80
C LEU A 69 -17.04 8.57 -39.30
N ARG A 70 -17.44 7.56 -38.51
CA ARG A 70 -17.44 7.62 -37.05
C ARG A 70 -16.05 7.92 -36.53
N ASP A 71 -15.05 7.19 -37.02
CA ASP A 71 -13.68 7.29 -36.54
C ASP A 71 -13.07 8.67 -36.91
N LYS A 72 -13.31 9.14 -38.15
CA LYS A 72 -12.95 10.51 -38.56
C LYS A 72 -13.65 11.58 -37.74
N LEU A 73 -14.91 11.38 -37.38
CA LEU A 73 -15.65 12.33 -36.54
C LEU A 73 -15.07 12.36 -35.12
N MET A 74 -14.71 11.21 -34.54
CA MET A 74 -14.06 11.15 -33.22
C MET A 74 -12.69 11.84 -33.23
N GLU A 75 -11.89 11.66 -34.27
CA GLU A 75 -10.61 12.35 -34.47
C GLU A 75 -10.81 13.86 -34.60
N ARG A 76 -11.83 14.28 -35.36
CA ARG A 76 -12.17 15.70 -35.52
C ARG A 76 -12.61 16.33 -34.21
N VAL A 77 -13.39 15.61 -33.39
CA VAL A 77 -13.79 16.06 -32.05
C VAL A 77 -12.57 16.27 -31.16
N ALA A 78 -11.61 15.33 -31.16
CA ALA A 78 -10.37 15.48 -30.41
C ALA A 78 -9.56 16.70 -30.89
N THR A 79 -9.45 16.88 -32.20
CA THR A 79 -8.75 18.02 -32.81
C THR A 79 -9.38 19.37 -32.42
N ILE A 80 -10.72 19.45 -32.42
CA ILE A 80 -11.44 20.65 -32.00
C ILE A 80 -11.21 20.94 -30.52
N ALA A 81 -11.24 19.90 -29.68
CA ALA A 81 -11.03 20.04 -28.24
C ALA A 81 -9.63 20.57 -27.88
N GLU A 82 -8.59 20.11 -28.58
CA GLU A 82 -7.21 20.54 -28.38
C GLU A 82 -6.87 21.86 -29.06
N GLY A 83 -7.62 22.24 -30.10
CA GLY A 83 -7.42 23.47 -30.87
C GLY A 83 -7.59 24.74 -30.02
N LYS A 84 -7.03 25.87 -30.49
CA LYS A 84 -7.07 27.17 -29.79
C LYS A 84 -8.25 28.07 -30.19
N ASP A 85 -9.23 27.50 -30.87
CA ASP A 85 -10.43 28.24 -31.29
C ASP A 85 -11.28 28.61 -30.06
N GLU A 86 -11.59 29.90 -29.91
CA GLU A 86 -12.40 30.43 -28.81
C GLU A 86 -13.80 29.79 -28.75
N ASP A 87 -14.37 29.43 -29.91
CA ASP A 87 -15.70 28.82 -30.01
C ASP A 87 -15.67 27.28 -30.05
N ARG A 88 -14.53 26.64 -29.79
CA ARG A 88 -14.40 25.16 -29.83
C ARG A 88 -15.45 24.45 -28.97
N TYR A 89 -15.73 24.98 -27.78
CA TYR A 89 -16.72 24.39 -26.88
C TYR A 89 -18.17 24.69 -27.30
N GLY A 90 -18.41 25.77 -28.03
CA GLY A 90 -19.71 26.04 -28.67
C GLY A 90 -20.01 24.95 -29.70
N LYS A 91 -19.06 24.71 -30.61
CA LYS A 91 -19.14 23.65 -31.63
C LYS A 91 -19.36 22.26 -31.03
N LEU A 92 -18.63 21.92 -29.96
CA LEU A 92 -18.81 20.64 -29.27
C LEU A 92 -20.17 20.53 -28.58
N LYS A 93 -20.72 21.62 -28.01
CA LYS A 93 -22.06 21.63 -27.44
C LYS A 93 -23.13 21.42 -28.51
N GLU A 94 -23.02 22.11 -29.65
CA GLU A 94 -23.94 21.93 -30.77
C GLU A 94 -23.92 20.49 -31.30
N LEU A 95 -22.73 19.91 -31.45
CA LEU A 95 -22.58 18.52 -31.84
C LEU A 95 -23.24 17.60 -30.80
N LEU A 96 -23.04 17.85 -29.50
CA LEU A 96 -23.67 17.09 -28.43
C LEU A 96 -25.20 17.20 -28.49
N GLU A 97 -25.79 18.36 -28.80
CA GLU A 97 -27.24 18.48 -28.94
C GLU A 97 -27.77 17.58 -30.06
N LYS A 98 -27.07 17.52 -31.20
CA LYS A 98 -27.48 16.68 -32.33
C LYS A 98 -27.24 15.20 -32.11
N SER A 99 -26.16 14.82 -31.41
CA SER A 99 -25.75 13.42 -31.28
C SER A 99 -26.31 12.74 -30.04
N PHE A 100 -26.66 13.46 -28.97
CA PHE A 100 -27.11 12.87 -27.71
C PHE A 100 -28.42 12.07 -27.78
N PRO A 101 -29.42 12.41 -28.61
CA PRO A 101 -30.58 11.53 -28.83
C PRO A 101 -30.19 10.09 -29.23
N LEU A 102 -29.04 9.93 -29.89
CA LEU A 102 -28.50 8.66 -30.36
C LEU A 102 -27.52 8.00 -29.36
N VAL A 103 -27.42 8.47 -28.11
CA VAL A 103 -26.44 7.97 -27.13
C VAL A 103 -26.59 6.48 -26.80
N LYS A 104 -27.78 5.92 -27.01
CA LYS A 104 -28.07 4.48 -26.84
C LYS A 104 -27.79 3.64 -28.08
N MET A 105 -27.46 4.28 -29.21
CA MET A 105 -27.12 3.58 -30.45
C MET A 105 -25.62 3.21 -30.44
N PRO A 106 -25.25 1.90 -30.42
CA PRO A 106 -23.86 1.49 -30.22
C PRO A 106 -22.88 2.06 -31.25
N SER A 107 -23.36 2.30 -32.48
CA SER A 107 -22.53 2.80 -33.57
C SER A 107 -22.21 4.29 -33.47
N ILE A 108 -23.03 5.10 -32.78
CA ILE A 108 -22.79 6.55 -32.56
C ILE A 108 -22.38 6.88 -31.12
N GLN A 109 -22.69 6.00 -30.16
CA GLN A 109 -22.32 6.19 -28.76
C GLN A 109 -20.85 6.61 -28.56
N PRO A 110 -19.84 6.03 -29.23
CA PRO A 110 -18.45 6.46 -29.09
C PRO A 110 -18.23 7.95 -29.37
N VAL A 111 -18.92 8.50 -30.39
CA VAL A 111 -18.87 9.94 -30.71
C VAL A 111 -19.47 10.77 -29.58
N VAL A 112 -20.64 10.37 -29.06
CA VAL A 112 -21.29 11.09 -27.94
C VAL A 112 -20.39 11.10 -26.71
N MET A 113 -19.79 9.94 -26.38
CA MET A 113 -18.88 9.80 -25.24
C MET A 113 -17.61 10.65 -25.42
N GLN A 114 -17.06 10.69 -26.63
CA GLN A 114 -15.89 11.51 -26.96
C GLN A 114 -16.21 13.01 -26.81
N VAL A 115 -17.38 13.46 -27.25
CA VAL A 115 -17.80 14.86 -27.08
C VAL A 115 -18.01 15.20 -25.59
N LEU A 116 -18.70 14.32 -24.84
CA LEU A 116 -18.91 14.51 -23.40
C LEU A 116 -17.59 14.65 -22.63
N LYS A 117 -16.59 13.80 -22.96
CA LYS A 117 -15.26 13.81 -22.33
C LYS A 117 -14.56 15.17 -22.42
N HIS A 118 -14.67 15.84 -23.56
CA HIS A 118 -13.94 17.08 -23.85
C HIS A 118 -14.68 18.35 -23.41
N LEU A 119 -15.93 18.23 -22.99
CA LEU A 119 -16.70 19.38 -22.54
C LEU A 119 -16.35 19.73 -21.08
N PRO A 120 -15.86 20.96 -20.80
CA PRO A 120 -15.50 21.37 -19.44
C PRO A 120 -16.72 21.47 -18.52
N LYS A 121 -17.90 21.75 -19.10
CA LYS A 121 -19.18 21.77 -18.41
C LYS A 121 -20.26 21.16 -19.28
N VAL A 122 -20.63 19.92 -18.99
CA VAL A 122 -21.74 19.20 -19.63
C VAL A 122 -23.07 19.74 -19.08
N PRO A 123 -24.10 19.92 -19.91
CA PRO A 123 -25.43 20.30 -19.43
C PRO A 123 -25.97 19.34 -18.37
N GLU A 124 -26.47 19.88 -17.25
CA GLU A 124 -26.92 19.09 -16.10
C GLU A 124 -28.01 18.07 -16.45
N LYS A 125 -28.93 18.42 -17.37
CA LYS A 125 -29.95 17.51 -17.88
C LYS A 125 -29.34 16.25 -18.49
N LYS A 126 -28.24 16.38 -19.25
CA LYS A 126 -27.55 15.25 -19.89
C LYS A 126 -26.79 14.41 -18.88
N LEU A 127 -26.15 15.05 -17.89
CA LEU A 127 -25.50 14.34 -16.79
C LEU A 127 -26.50 13.50 -15.97
N LYS A 128 -27.71 14.03 -15.70
CA LYS A 128 -28.77 13.26 -15.02
C LYS A 128 -29.21 12.04 -15.82
N LEU A 129 -29.34 12.16 -17.14
CA LEU A 129 -29.68 11.04 -18.02
C LEU A 129 -28.58 9.97 -18.04
N VAL A 130 -27.31 10.40 -18.12
CA VAL A 130 -26.15 9.49 -18.04
C VAL A 130 -26.10 8.79 -16.68
N MET A 131 -26.29 9.52 -15.58
CA MET A 131 -26.26 8.97 -14.21
C MET A 131 -27.40 7.96 -13.95
N ALA A 132 -28.57 8.18 -14.56
CA ALA A 132 -29.72 7.29 -14.41
C ALA A 132 -29.57 5.96 -15.17
N ASP A 133 -28.69 5.90 -16.18
CA ASP A 133 -28.47 4.73 -17.02
C ASP A 133 -27.13 4.06 -16.70
N LYS A 134 -27.18 2.88 -16.08
CA LYS A 134 -25.98 2.18 -15.59
C LYS A 134 -24.98 1.85 -16.70
N GLU A 135 -25.47 1.49 -17.89
CA GLU A 135 -24.60 1.14 -19.01
C GLU A 135 -23.89 2.38 -19.55
N LEU A 136 -24.62 3.50 -19.69
CA LEU A 136 -24.02 4.78 -20.10
C LEU A 136 -23.01 5.29 -19.06
N TYR A 137 -23.36 5.26 -17.78
CA TYR A 137 -22.45 5.67 -16.71
C TYR A 137 -21.18 4.81 -16.70
N LYS A 138 -21.29 3.49 -16.91
CA LYS A 138 -20.13 2.58 -16.91
C LYS A 138 -19.11 2.97 -17.97
N VAL A 139 -19.54 3.22 -19.21
CA VAL A 139 -18.67 3.55 -20.35
C VAL A 139 -18.20 5.01 -20.39
N CYS A 140 -18.79 5.88 -19.56
CA CYS A 140 -18.36 7.28 -19.49
C CYS A 140 -16.91 7.45 -19.03
N ALA A 141 -16.21 8.37 -19.69
CA ALA A 141 -14.88 8.80 -19.29
C ALA A 141 -14.89 9.43 -17.88
N VAL A 142 -13.75 9.34 -17.19
CA VAL A 142 -13.61 9.87 -15.83
C VAL A 142 -13.85 11.38 -15.77
N GLU A 143 -13.55 12.13 -16.83
CA GLU A 143 -13.82 13.57 -16.96
C GLU A 143 -15.31 13.90 -16.78
N VAL A 144 -16.18 13.07 -17.35
CA VAL A 144 -17.63 13.21 -17.23
C VAL A 144 -18.08 12.80 -15.83
N LYS A 145 -17.55 11.67 -15.34
CA LYS A 145 -17.87 11.17 -14.00
C LYS A 145 -17.48 12.17 -12.90
N ARG A 146 -16.34 12.86 -13.02
CA ARG A 146 -15.93 13.96 -12.11
C ARG A 146 -17.00 15.05 -12.01
N GLN A 147 -17.62 15.42 -13.13
CA GLN A 147 -18.68 16.43 -13.15
C GLN A 147 -19.96 15.96 -12.44
N ILE A 148 -20.22 14.65 -12.42
CA ILE A 148 -21.32 14.03 -11.66
C ILE A 148 -20.96 13.96 -10.17
N TRP A 149 -19.77 13.42 -9.86
CA TRP A 149 -19.30 13.18 -8.50
C TRP A 149 -19.21 14.45 -7.65
N GLN A 150 -18.77 15.57 -8.24
CA GLN A 150 -18.59 16.82 -7.51
C GLN A 150 -19.90 17.38 -6.90
N GLU A 151 -21.05 16.97 -7.44
CA GLU A 151 -22.39 17.33 -6.94
C GLU A 151 -23.12 16.14 -6.29
N ASN A 152 -22.48 14.96 -6.19
CA ASN A 152 -23.08 13.74 -5.64
C ASN A 152 -22.08 12.96 -4.77
N GLN A 153 -21.91 13.41 -3.52
CA GLN A 153 -20.94 12.86 -2.57
C GLN A 153 -21.18 11.38 -2.26
N ALA A 154 -22.44 10.94 -2.18
CA ALA A 154 -22.77 9.55 -1.88
C ALA A 154 -22.28 8.61 -3.00
N LEU A 155 -22.58 8.96 -4.25
CA LEU A 155 -22.12 8.19 -5.41
C LEU A 155 -20.59 8.17 -5.49
N PHE A 156 -19.91 9.30 -5.24
CA PHE A 156 -18.45 9.33 -5.22
C PHE A 156 -17.86 8.48 -4.08
N GLY A 157 -18.50 8.50 -2.91
CA GLY A 157 -18.16 7.64 -1.78
C GLY A 157 -18.26 6.15 -2.12
N ASP A 158 -19.28 5.74 -2.86
CA ASP A 158 -19.47 4.35 -3.31
C ASP A 158 -18.36 3.90 -4.28
N GLU A 159 -17.84 4.80 -5.11
CA GLU A 159 -16.72 4.52 -6.03
C GLU A 159 -15.35 4.49 -5.33
N VAL A 160 -15.15 5.36 -4.34
CA VAL A 160 -13.86 5.51 -3.63
C VAL A 160 -13.70 4.49 -2.51
N SER A 161 -14.77 4.17 -1.76
CA SER A 161 -14.73 3.27 -0.60
C SER A 161 -14.11 1.89 -0.87
N PRO A 162 -14.41 1.20 -1.99
CA PRO A 162 -13.75 -0.05 -2.35
C PRO A 162 -12.24 0.12 -2.54
N LEU A 163 -11.79 1.22 -3.14
CA LEU A 163 -10.37 1.51 -3.34
C LEU A 163 -9.65 1.73 -2.01
N LEU A 164 -10.27 2.47 -1.09
CA LEU A 164 -9.70 2.68 0.25
C LEU A 164 -9.54 1.36 0.99
N LYS A 165 -10.54 0.48 0.95
CA LYS A 165 -10.45 -0.87 1.54
C LYS A 165 -9.36 -1.71 0.89
N GLN A 166 -9.29 -1.71 -0.44
CA GLN A 166 -8.25 -2.41 -1.21
C GLN A 166 -6.85 -1.93 -0.81
N TYR A 167 -6.66 -0.63 -0.61
CA TYR A 167 -5.38 -0.05 -0.21
C TYR A 167 -4.94 -0.56 1.18
N ILE A 168 -5.85 -0.57 2.16
CA ILE A 168 -5.54 -1.07 3.51
C ILE A 168 -5.15 -2.54 3.46
N VAL A 169 -5.94 -3.38 2.79
CA VAL A 169 -5.65 -4.81 2.65
C VAL A 169 -4.29 -5.03 1.99
N ALA A 170 -3.95 -4.25 0.95
CA ALA A 170 -2.66 -4.34 0.28
C ALA A 170 -1.48 -3.94 1.19
N LYS A 171 -1.64 -2.88 2.01
CA LYS A 171 -0.60 -2.45 2.95
C LYS A 171 -0.40 -3.45 4.09
N GLU A 172 -1.48 -4.02 4.61
CA GLU A 172 -1.42 -5.09 5.61
C GLU A 172 -0.77 -6.35 5.04
N ALA A 173 -1.12 -6.76 3.81
CA ALA A 173 -0.49 -7.88 3.14
C ALA A 173 1.03 -7.65 2.93
N ALA A 174 1.43 -6.43 2.56
CA ALA A 174 2.83 -6.05 2.41
C ALA A 174 3.58 -6.02 3.75
N LEU A 175 2.91 -5.60 4.83
CA LEU A 175 3.49 -5.67 6.19
C LEU A 175 3.65 -7.11 6.64
N PHE A 176 2.68 -7.98 6.33
CA PHE A 176 2.60 -9.33 6.85
C PHE A 176 3.14 -10.40 5.90
N SER A 177 3.97 -10.05 4.92
CA SER A 177 4.58 -11.02 4.01
C SER A 177 5.29 -12.14 4.77
N SER A 178 5.26 -13.35 4.23
CA SER A 178 5.80 -14.55 4.89
C SER A 178 7.31 -14.47 5.15
N ASP A 179 8.04 -13.72 4.34
CA ASP A 179 9.47 -13.52 4.49
C ASP A 179 9.74 -12.43 5.53
N LEU A 180 10.28 -12.80 6.71
CA LEU A 180 10.84 -11.87 7.69
C LEU A 180 12.17 -11.28 7.19
N SER A 181 12.16 -10.67 6.00
CA SER A 181 13.35 -10.10 5.36
C SER A 181 13.63 -8.70 5.88
N ILE A 182 14.86 -8.48 6.33
CA ILE A 182 15.33 -7.17 6.82
C ILE A 182 15.72 -6.26 5.66
N LEU A 183 16.15 -6.85 4.53
CA LEU A 183 16.54 -6.13 3.32
C LEU A 183 15.32 -5.65 2.52
N HIS A 184 14.21 -6.39 2.61
CA HIS A 184 12.95 -6.11 1.92
C HIS A 184 11.79 -6.03 2.92
N ASN A 185 11.90 -5.11 3.88
CA ASN A 185 10.86 -4.86 4.88
C ASN A 185 9.83 -3.81 4.40
N PHE A 186 8.78 -3.61 5.21
CA PHE A 186 7.72 -2.62 4.98
C PHE A 186 8.22 -1.19 4.66
N PHE A 187 9.35 -0.77 5.24
CA PHE A 187 9.94 0.55 5.06
C PHE A 187 10.91 0.66 3.88
N SER A 188 11.12 -0.43 3.14
CA SER A 188 12.08 -0.50 2.03
C SER A 188 11.64 0.26 0.76
N PRO A 189 10.35 0.27 0.38
CA PRO A 189 9.90 0.99 -0.83
C PRO A 189 10.15 2.51 -0.75
N SER A 190 10.76 3.05 -1.80
CA SER A 190 10.98 4.50 -1.93
C SER A 190 9.66 5.25 -2.08
N PRO A 191 9.57 6.53 -1.70
CA PRO A 191 8.33 7.30 -1.85
C PRO A 191 7.76 7.26 -3.26
N LYS A 192 8.62 7.39 -4.28
CA LYS A 192 8.21 7.32 -5.70
C LYS A 192 7.61 5.95 -6.05
N ALA A 193 8.22 4.86 -5.59
CA ALA A 193 7.71 3.51 -5.84
C ALA A 193 6.34 3.28 -5.18
N ARG A 194 6.15 3.78 -3.95
CA ARG A 194 4.86 3.64 -3.24
C ARG A 194 3.70 4.32 -3.99
N ARG A 195 3.95 5.47 -4.61
CA ARG A 195 2.95 6.21 -5.39
C ARG A 195 2.53 5.54 -6.70
N GLN A 196 3.29 4.54 -7.18
CA GLN A 196 2.91 3.75 -8.36
C GLN A 196 1.86 2.66 -8.05
N GLY A 197 1.40 2.56 -6.80
CA GLY A 197 0.34 1.62 -6.44
C GLY A 197 -0.97 1.92 -7.18
N GLU A 198 -1.66 0.86 -7.61
CA GLU A 198 -2.88 0.94 -8.43
C GLU A 198 -3.94 1.88 -7.82
N VAL A 199 -4.19 1.77 -6.51
CA VAL A 199 -5.18 2.60 -5.82
C VAL A 199 -4.78 4.08 -5.84
N VAL A 200 -3.51 4.40 -5.60
CA VAL A 200 -3.03 5.80 -5.59
C VAL A 200 -3.20 6.42 -6.98
N LEU A 201 -2.79 5.70 -8.02
CA LEU A 201 -2.93 6.14 -9.41
C LEU A 201 -4.40 6.32 -9.79
N LYS A 202 -5.26 5.38 -9.41
CA LYS A 202 -6.70 5.43 -9.71
C LYS A 202 -7.40 6.58 -8.98
N LEU A 203 -7.10 6.82 -7.69
CA LEU A 203 -7.62 7.97 -6.95
C LEU A 203 -7.13 9.30 -7.55
N THR A 204 -5.85 9.37 -7.90
CA THR A 204 -5.25 10.53 -8.57
C THR A 204 -5.99 10.81 -9.89
N GLN A 205 -6.25 9.77 -10.68
CA GLN A 205 -7.05 9.88 -11.90
C GLN A 205 -8.50 10.28 -11.60
N MET A 206 -9.17 9.70 -10.61
CA MET A 206 -10.55 10.05 -10.28
C MET A 206 -10.68 11.51 -9.88
N ILE A 207 -9.73 12.06 -9.11
CA ILE A 207 -9.74 13.45 -8.65
C ILE A 207 -9.37 14.41 -9.79
N GLY A 208 -8.32 14.10 -10.55
CA GLY A 208 -7.78 15.00 -11.57
C GLY A 208 -7.44 16.37 -10.97
N LYS A 209 -7.98 17.44 -11.57
CA LYS A 209 -7.77 18.84 -11.13
C LYS A 209 -8.89 19.37 -10.21
N ASN A 210 -9.84 18.51 -9.81
CA ASN A 210 -11.04 18.95 -9.10
C ASN A 210 -10.79 19.03 -7.58
N VAL A 211 -10.71 20.25 -7.05
CA VAL A 211 -10.46 20.52 -5.63
C VAL A 211 -11.57 19.95 -4.73
N LYS A 212 -12.85 20.06 -5.12
CA LYS A 212 -13.96 19.51 -4.32
C LYS A 212 -13.83 17.99 -4.12
N LEU A 213 -13.49 17.26 -5.18
CA LEU A 213 -13.30 15.81 -5.10
C LEU A 213 -12.10 15.44 -4.24
N TYR A 214 -11.02 16.22 -4.33
CA TYR A 214 -9.87 16.07 -3.46
C TYR A 214 -10.26 16.22 -1.99
N ASP A 215 -10.96 17.29 -1.64
CA ASP A 215 -11.42 17.56 -0.28
C ASP A 215 -12.37 16.47 0.25
N MET A 216 -13.25 15.93 -0.60
CA MET A 216 -14.10 14.80 -0.24
C MET A 216 -13.27 13.56 0.12
N VAL A 217 -12.24 13.22 -0.67
CA VAL A 217 -11.33 12.12 -0.33
C VAL A 217 -10.62 12.40 0.99
N LEU A 218 -10.11 13.62 1.20
CA LEU A 218 -9.48 13.97 2.47
C LEU A 218 -10.43 13.80 3.66
N GLN A 219 -11.69 14.22 3.52
CA GLN A 219 -12.72 14.03 4.54
C GLN A 219 -12.96 12.54 4.84
N PHE A 220 -13.01 11.69 3.81
CA PHE A 220 -13.12 10.24 3.98
C PHE A 220 -11.92 9.68 4.74
N LEU A 221 -10.69 10.06 4.37
CA LEU A 221 -9.47 9.61 5.05
C LEU A 221 -9.44 10.03 6.52
N ARG A 222 -9.79 11.29 6.84
CA ARG A 222 -9.90 11.78 8.22
C ARG A 222 -10.93 10.98 9.02
N THR A 223 -12.12 10.79 8.46
CA THR A 223 -13.21 10.05 9.11
C THR A 223 -12.81 8.61 9.39
N LEU A 224 -12.23 7.93 8.39
CA LEU A 224 -11.79 6.55 8.52
C LEU A 224 -10.64 6.42 9.50
N PHE A 225 -9.67 7.33 9.48
CA PHE A 225 -8.56 7.33 10.44
C PHE A 225 -9.05 7.55 11.88
N LEU A 226 -9.93 8.51 12.12
CA LEU A 226 -10.48 8.76 13.46
C LEU A 226 -11.29 7.57 13.99
N ARG A 227 -12.07 6.92 13.11
CA ARG A 227 -12.92 5.78 13.47
C ARG A 227 -12.13 4.50 13.71
N THR A 228 -11.13 4.21 12.86
CA THR A 228 -10.43 2.92 12.84
C THR A 228 -9.06 2.95 13.50
N ARG A 229 -8.47 4.14 13.65
CA ARG A 229 -7.07 4.36 14.04
C ARG A 229 -6.04 3.71 13.11
N ASN A 230 -6.45 3.29 11.91
CA ASN A 230 -5.53 2.68 10.94
C ASN A 230 -4.66 3.76 10.28
N VAL A 231 -3.37 3.76 10.63
CA VAL A 231 -2.37 4.73 10.18
C VAL A 231 -2.09 4.66 8.69
N HIS A 232 -2.47 3.60 7.97
CA HIS A 232 -2.28 3.54 6.52
C HIS A 232 -3.16 4.56 5.76
N TYR A 233 -4.24 5.07 6.35
CA TYR A 233 -4.95 6.23 5.79
C TYR A 233 -4.10 7.50 5.81
N CYS A 234 -3.20 7.64 6.79
CA CYS A 234 -2.23 8.73 6.85
C CYS A 234 -1.17 8.60 5.75
N THR A 235 -0.68 7.37 5.51
CA THR A 235 0.20 7.08 4.37
C THR A 235 -0.48 7.43 3.05
N LEU A 236 -1.75 7.05 2.86
CA LEU A 236 -2.50 7.35 1.64
C LEU A 236 -2.71 8.86 1.44
N ARG A 237 -2.96 9.61 2.51
CA ARG A 237 -3.06 11.09 2.47
C ARG A 237 -1.79 11.72 1.91
N ALA A 238 -0.62 11.28 2.39
CA ALA A 238 0.68 11.79 1.94
C ALA A 238 0.99 11.34 0.49
N GLU A 239 0.80 10.05 0.19
CA GLU A 239 1.05 9.48 -1.14
C GLU A 239 0.16 10.13 -2.22
N LEU A 240 -1.11 10.39 -1.91
CA LEU A 240 -2.04 11.04 -2.84
C LEU A 240 -1.64 12.49 -3.15
N LEU A 241 -1.29 13.27 -2.13
CA LEU A 241 -0.84 14.65 -2.32
C LEU A 241 0.45 14.72 -3.15
N MET A 242 1.40 13.83 -2.86
CA MET A 242 2.65 13.76 -3.61
C MET A 242 2.46 13.17 -5.02
N SER A 243 1.46 12.32 -5.24
CA SER A 243 1.09 11.83 -6.58
C SER A 243 0.53 12.95 -7.46
N LEU A 244 -0.32 13.81 -6.90
CA LEU A 244 -0.82 15.01 -7.58
C LEU A 244 0.30 16.04 -7.85
N HIS A 245 1.24 16.17 -6.92
CA HIS A 245 2.44 16.98 -7.10
C HIS A 245 3.33 16.47 -8.23
N ASP A 246 3.56 15.16 -8.31
CA ASP A 246 4.36 14.53 -9.38
C ASP A 246 3.73 14.73 -10.78
N LEU A 247 2.42 15.04 -10.85
CA LEU A 247 1.67 15.36 -12.08
C LEU A 247 1.52 16.87 -12.33
N ASP A 248 2.18 17.73 -11.55
CA ASP A 248 2.13 19.19 -11.65
C ASP A 248 0.70 19.79 -11.54
N ILE A 249 -0.17 19.18 -10.72
CA ILE A 249 -1.55 19.65 -10.51
C ILE A 249 -1.57 20.82 -9.51
N SER A 250 -1.21 22.00 -10.01
CA SER A 250 -1.12 23.24 -9.22
C SER A 250 -2.45 23.66 -8.58
N GLU A 251 -3.58 23.33 -9.20
CA GLU A 251 -4.93 23.65 -8.73
C GLU A 251 -5.22 23.07 -7.34
N ILE A 252 -4.62 21.92 -7.01
CA ILE A 252 -4.75 21.28 -5.70
C ILE A 252 -3.53 21.59 -4.82
N CYS A 253 -2.32 21.44 -5.35
CA CYS A 253 -1.10 21.62 -4.53
C CYS A 253 -0.94 23.04 -3.98
N SER A 254 -1.44 24.07 -4.67
CA SER A 254 -1.36 25.46 -4.20
C SER A 254 -2.32 25.79 -3.05
N VAL A 255 -3.41 25.02 -2.91
CA VAL A 255 -4.44 25.24 -1.88
C VAL A 255 -4.30 24.29 -0.69
N ASP A 256 -3.67 23.12 -0.86
CA ASP A 256 -3.40 22.22 0.27
C ASP A 256 -2.34 22.81 1.20
N SER A 257 -2.76 23.14 2.42
CA SER A 257 -1.91 23.75 3.45
C SER A 257 -0.75 22.84 3.91
N CYS A 258 -0.86 21.53 3.70
CA CYS A 258 0.16 20.55 4.05
C CYS A 258 1.15 20.28 2.91
N HIS A 259 0.96 20.84 1.71
CA HIS A 259 1.79 20.53 0.53
C HIS A 259 3.29 20.71 0.77
N LYS A 260 3.71 21.90 1.19
CA LYS A 260 5.13 22.21 1.40
C LYS A 260 5.75 21.36 2.52
N PHE A 261 5.00 21.16 3.60
CA PHE A 261 5.43 20.31 4.72
C PHE A 261 5.62 18.86 4.25
N THR A 262 4.63 18.30 3.56
CA THR A 262 4.66 16.92 3.06
C THR A 262 5.79 16.73 2.05
N TRP A 263 6.04 17.72 1.18
CA TRP A 263 7.13 17.67 0.21
C TRP A 263 8.52 17.69 0.87
N CYS A 264 8.72 18.55 1.87
CA CYS A 264 9.96 18.58 2.66
C CYS A 264 10.17 17.25 3.41
N LEU A 265 9.10 16.71 3.99
CA LEU A 265 9.13 15.43 4.70
C LEU A 265 9.38 14.24 3.75
N ASP A 266 8.78 14.23 2.55
CA ASP A 266 8.98 13.20 1.52
C ASP A 266 10.46 13.14 1.10
N ALA A 267 11.12 14.30 1.01
CA ALA A 267 12.55 14.38 0.79
C ALA A 267 13.35 13.76 1.95
N CYS A 268 12.97 14.02 3.20
CA CYS A 268 13.59 13.37 4.36
C CYS A 268 13.42 11.84 4.33
N ILE A 269 12.22 11.35 4.02
CA ILE A 269 11.91 9.91 3.94
C ILE A 269 12.77 9.26 2.84
N ARG A 270 12.92 9.92 1.69
CA ARG A 270 13.76 9.43 0.59
C ARG A 270 15.23 9.30 1.01
N GLU A 271 15.78 10.31 1.68
CA GLU A 271 17.17 10.29 2.17
C GLU A 271 17.35 9.46 3.46
N LYS A 272 16.25 9.01 4.08
CA LYS A 272 16.21 8.29 5.38
C LYS A 272 16.90 9.07 6.51
N PHE A 273 16.92 10.40 6.40
CA PHE A 273 17.56 11.29 7.37
C PHE A 273 16.97 12.69 7.30
N VAL A 274 16.85 13.33 8.46
CA VAL A 274 16.44 14.72 8.63
C VAL A 274 17.65 15.54 9.05
N ASP A 275 18.24 16.27 8.11
CA ASP A 275 19.33 17.20 8.39
C ASP A 275 18.84 18.48 9.11
N ALA A 276 19.78 19.26 9.66
CA ALA A 276 19.47 20.48 10.41
C ALA A 276 18.77 21.58 9.61
N LYS A 277 18.92 21.60 8.27
CA LYS A 277 18.21 22.56 7.42
C LYS A 277 16.75 22.15 7.29
N ARG A 278 16.49 20.89 6.91
CA ARG A 278 15.14 20.34 6.77
C ARG A 278 14.40 20.31 8.10
N ALA A 279 15.08 20.00 9.20
CA ALA A 279 14.50 20.07 10.55
C ALA A 279 13.95 21.48 10.85
N ARG A 280 14.73 22.54 10.56
CA ARG A 280 14.29 23.93 10.73
C ARG A 280 13.15 24.31 9.77
N GLU A 281 13.16 23.82 8.54
CA GLU A 281 12.05 24.03 7.60
C GLU A 281 10.76 23.37 8.10
N LEU A 282 10.82 22.10 8.51
CA LEU A 282 9.69 21.35 9.08
C LEU A 282 9.14 22.05 10.33
N GLN A 283 10.03 22.48 11.23
CA GLN A 283 9.66 23.27 12.41
C GLN A 283 8.97 24.58 12.01
N GLY A 284 9.53 25.32 11.05
CA GLY A 284 8.95 26.59 10.60
C GLY A 284 7.54 26.45 10.02
N PHE A 285 7.22 25.31 9.39
CA PHE A 285 5.86 25.02 8.95
C PHE A 285 4.91 24.79 10.13
N LEU A 286 5.35 24.08 11.18
CA LEU A 286 4.55 23.82 12.38
C LEU A 286 4.34 25.10 13.20
N ASP A 287 5.40 25.89 13.42
CA ASP A 287 5.34 27.16 14.15
C ASP A 287 4.49 28.21 13.39
N GLY A 288 4.38 28.07 12.08
CA GLY A 288 3.56 28.92 11.23
C GLY A 288 2.05 28.70 11.36
N VAL A 289 1.60 27.62 12.00
CA VAL A 289 0.17 27.31 12.17
C VAL A 289 -0.43 28.23 13.24
N LYS A 290 -1.39 29.07 12.84
CA LYS A 290 -2.01 30.06 13.74
C LYS A 290 -3.12 29.42 14.58
N LYS A 291 -3.36 30.01 15.76
CA LYS A 291 -4.49 29.65 16.62
C LYS A 291 -5.82 29.77 15.83
N GLY A 292 -6.64 28.72 15.86
CA GLY A 292 -7.89 28.63 15.08
C GLY A 292 -7.74 27.92 13.73
N GLN A 293 -6.54 27.48 13.34
CA GLN A 293 -6.30 26.62 12.18
C GLN A 293 -6.20 25.13 12.57
N ASP A 294 -7.12 24.68 13.41
CA ASP A 294 -7.07 23.34 14.01
C ASP A 294 -7.16 22.22 12.96
N GLU A 295 -7.87 22.47 11.84
CA GLU A 295 -7.94 21.54 10.71
C GLU A 295 -6.57 21.36 10.03
N VAL A 296 -5.80 22.43 9.87
CA VAL A 296 -4.45 22.37 9.30
C VAL A 296 -3.52 21.58 10.23
N LEU A 297 -3.60 21.85 11.54
CA LEU A 297 -2.85 21.09 12.54
C LEU A 297 -3.24 19.61 12.54
N GLY A 298 -4.52 19.30 12.39
CA GLY A 298 -5.04 17.94 12.27
C GLY A 298 -4.50 17.21 11.04
N ASP A 299 -4.44 17.87 9.89
CA ASP A 299 -3.87 17.29 8.66
C ASP A 299 -2.36 17.09 8.76
N LEU A 300 -1.62 18.07 9.29
CA LEU A 300 -0.17 17.91 9.55
C LEU A 300 0.09 16.76 10.52
N SER A 301 -0.78 16.60 11.53
CA SER A 301 -0.73 15.47 12.46
C SER A 301 -0.98 14.14 11.76
N MET A 302 -1.92 14.08 10.79
CA MET A 302 -2.08 12.89 9.95
C MET A 302 -0.81 12.61 9.15
N ILE A 303 -0.22 13.60 8.48
CA ILE A 303 1.04 13.41 7.75
C ILE A 303 2.15 12.88 8.66
N LEU A 304 2.27 13.38 9.90
CA LEU A 304 3.24 12.90 10.88
C LEU A 304 2.92 11.50 11.43
N CYS A 305 1.64 11.10 11.46
CA CYS A 305 1.22 9.74 11.82
C CYS A 305 1.44 8.72 10.69
N ASP A 306 1.92 9.13 9.51
CA ASP A 306 2.40 8.19 8.51
C ASP A 306 3.58 7.38 9.09
N PRO A 307 3.53 6.03 9.10
CA PRO A 307 4.61 5.21 9.62
C PRO A 307 5.98 5.55 8.99
N PHE A 308 6.04 5.89 7.71
CA PHE A 308 7.31 6.21 7.04
C PHE A 308 7.91 7.53 7.57
N ALA A 309 7.06 8.52 7.86
CA ALA A 309 7.46 9.75 8.51
C ALA A 309 7.98 9.49 9.94
N SER A 310 7.21 8.78 10.75
CA SER A 310 7.58 8.45 12.14
C SER A 310 8.90 7.69 12.20
N ASN A 311 9.05 6.63 11.39
CA ASN A 311 10.31 5.88 11.28
C ASN A 311 11.51 6.77 10.92
N THR A 312 11.35 7.65 9.94
CA THR A 312 12.43 8.54 9.48
C THR A 312 12.83 9.56 10.55
N LEU A 313 11.84 10.18 11.21
CA LEU A 313 12.06 11.16 12.26
C LEU A 313 12.78 10.52 13.44
N VAL A 314 12.32 9.36 13.92
CA VAL A 314 12.93 8.72 15.09
C VAL A 314 14.34 8.21 14.79
N LEU A 315 14.57 7.58 13.63
CA LEU A 315 15.91 7.13 13.25
C LEU A 315 16.89 8.30 13.12
N SER A 316 16.42 9.45 12.63
CA SER A 316 17.23 10.68 12.58
C SER A 316 17.55 11.19 13.98
N THR A 317 16.59 11.16 14.91
CA THR A 317 16.83 11.54 16.30
C THR A 317 17.85 10.62 16.98
N VAL A 318 17.75 9.29 16.78
CA VAL A 318 18.76 8.35 17.31
C VAL A 318 20.15 8.66 16.77
N ARG A 319 20.29 8.92 15.46
CA ARG A 319 21.57 9.31 14.87
C ARG A 319 22.11 10.60 15.48
N ASN A 320 21.28 11.63 15.63
CA ASN A 320 21.69 12.89 16.25
C ASN A 320 22.14 12.70 17.70
N LEU A 321 21.47 11.83 18.48
CA LEU A 321 21.92 11.49 19.84
C LEU A 321 23.30 10.81 19.83
N GLN A 322 23.54 9.89 18.89
CA GLN A 322 24.83 9.24 18.72
C GLN A 322 25.94 10.23 18.30
N GLU A 323 25.61 11.23 17.48
CA GLU A 323 26.54 12.30 17.11
C GLU A 323 26.84 13.25 18.29
N LEU A 324 25.86 13.53 19.15
CA LEU A 324 26.11 14.29 20.38
C LEU A 324 27.03 13.54 21.33
N LEU A 325 26.88 12.21 21.44
CA LEU A 325 27.80 11.37 22.21
C LEU A 325 29.23 11.44 21.69
N SER A 326 29.43 11.38 20.37
CA SER A 326 30.79 11.47 19.81
C SER A 326 31.43 12.86 19.95
N GLN A 327 30.63 13.87 20.32
CA GLN A 327 31.06 15.25 20.55
C GLN A 327 31.08 15.63 22.05
N ASP A 328 30.87 14.67 22.96
CA ASP A 328 30.75 14.90 24.40
C ASP A 328 29.72 15.99 24.77
N ALA A 329 28.61 16.05 24.03
CA ALA A 329 27.57 17.06 24.17
C ALA A 329 26.23 16.47 24.65
N LEU A 330 25.42 17.29 25.34
CA LEU A 330 24.08 16.93 25.82
C LEU A 330 22.96 17.65 25.02
N PRO A 331 21.80 17.00 24.80
CA PRO A 331 20.62 17.65 24.25
C PRO A 331 20.16 18.84 25.12
N ARG A 332 19.67 19.94 24.50
CA ARG A 332 19.18 21.13 25.20
C ARG A 332 17.70 21.43 24.82
N GLU A 333 16.88 21.71 25.84
CA GLU A 333 15.49 22.24 25.85
C GLU A 333 14.29 21.39 25.33
N LEU A 334 13.16 21.44 26.07
CA LEU A 334 11.90 20.63 26.14
C LEU A 334 11.95 19.43 27.10
N ASP A 335 10.91 19.14 27.91
CA ASP A 335 10.92 18.02 28.89
C ASP A 335 11.20 16.62 28.28
N VAL A 336 10.72 16.36 27.05
CA VAL A 336 11.12 15.14 26.30
C VAL A 336 12.61 15.18 25.97
N VAL A 337 13.15 16.35 25.61
CA VAL A 337 14.55 16.61 25.24
C VAL A 337 15.49 16.78 26.46
N THR A 338 14.98 17.16 27.63
CA THR A 338 15.77 17.43 28.84
C THR A 338 15.62 16.37 29.92
N ARG A 339 14.64 15.46 29.81
CA ARG A 339 14.45 14.35 30.76
C ARG A 339 14.43 12.99 30.09
N PHE A 340 13.63 12.80 29.05
CA PHE A 340 13.57 11.50 28.35
C PHE A 340 14.77 11.27 27.41
N LEU A 341 15.18 12.26 26.60
CA LEU A 341 16.36 12.10 25.74
C LEU A 341 17.65 11.91 26.53
N PRO A 342 17.89 12.58 27.68
CA PRO A 342 19.05 12.29 28.51
C PRO A 342 18.97 10.91 29.16
N ALA A 343 17.78 10.42 29.53
CA ALA A 343 17.61 9.04 29.99
C ALA A 343 17.93 8.04 28.87
N MET A 344 17.40 8.25 27.67
CA MET A 344 17.70 7.43 26.49
C MET A 344 19.19 7.53 26.10
N LEU A 345 19.79 8.71 26.23
CA LEU A 345 21.22 8.95 26.03
C LEU A 345 22.05 8.20 27.07
N SER A 346 21.62 8.17 28.34
CA SER A 346 22.28 7.38 29.38
C SER A 346 22.29 5.89 29.02
N VAL A 347 21.18 5.36 28.50
CA VAL A 347 21.13 3.98 28.00
C VAL A 347 22.11 3.78 26.83
N LEU A 348 22.21 4.75 25.91
CA LEU A 348 23.18 4.72 24.81
C LEU A 348 24.63 4.80 25.31
N VAL A 349 24.93 5.60 26.33
CA VAL A 349 26.26 5.72 26.95
C VAL A 349 26.67 4.41 27.61
N ASP A 350 25.78 3.80 28.39
CA ASP A 350 26.01 2.51 29.02
C ASP A 350 26.39 1.46 27.96
N ASP A 351 25.65 1.46 26.85
CA ASP A 351 25.85 0.53 25.74
C ASP A 351 27.17 0.76 25.00
N TYR A 352 27.48 2.03 24.71
CA TYR A 352 28.73 2.42 24.07
C TYR A 352 29.93 2.07 24.95
N THR A 353 29.87 2.40 26.25
CA THR A 353 30.92 2.13 27.23
C THR A 353 31.20 0.63 27.31
N PHE A 354 30.15 -0.20 27.43
CA PHE A 354 30.31 -1.64 27.45
C PHE A 354 30.90 -2.19 26.14
N THR A 355 30.47 -1.66 25.00
CA THR A 355 31.00 -2.07 23.69
C THR A 355 32.48 -1.73 23.53
N VAL A 356 32.91 -0.57 24.03
CA VAL A 356 34.33 -0.17 24.03
C VAL A 356 35.13 -1.09 24.95
N GLU A 357 34.63 -1.35 26.16
CA GLU A 357 35.27 -2.25 27.14
C GLU A 357 35.52 -3.65 26.58
N GLN A 358 34.55 -4.22 25.87
CA GLN A 358 34.68 -5.54 25.27
C GLN A 358 35.79 -5.62 24.21
N LYS A 359 36.17 -4.48 23.61
CA LYS A 359 37.23 -4.37 22.61
C LYS A 359 38.61 -4.09 23.21
N LEU A 360 38.71 -3.79 24.50
CA LEU A 360 40.00 -3.57 25.17
C LEU A 360 40.82 -4.87 25.26
N PRO A 361 42.17 -4.79 25.28
CA PRO A 361 43.04 -5.91 25.58
C PRO A 361 42.72 -6.53 26.95
N SER A 362 42.96 -7.84 27.09
CA SER A 362 42.63 -8.62 28.30
C SER A 362 43.14 -8.03 29.61
N GLU A 363 44.25 -7.31 29.56
CA GLU A 363 44.94 -6.69 30.70
C GLU A 363 44.28 -5.38 31.16
N GLU A 364 43.51 -4.72 30.29
CA GLU A 364 42.82 -3.44 30.54
C GLU A 364 41.32 -3.62 30.80
N LYS A 365 40.78 -4.85 30.65
CA LYS A 365 39.38 -5.16 30.93
C LYS A 365 39.08 -5.11 32.42
N THR A 366 38.30 -4.13 32.83
CA THR A 366 37.58 -4.12 34.09
C THR A 366 36.46 -5.18 34.06
N SER A 367 36.14 -5.80 35.20
CA SER A 367 34.99 -6.73 35.34
C SER A 367 33.65 -5.99 35.37
N LEU A 368 33.39 -5.15 34.36
CA LEU A 368 32.18 -4.34 34.28
C LEU A 368 30.98 -5.22 33.90
N SER A 369 29.98 -5.32 34.78
CA SER A 369 28.71 -5.96 34.44
C SER A 369 27.84 -5.01 33.62
N TYR A 370 27.10 -5.54 32.64
CA TYR A 370 26.17 -4.73 31.85
C TYR A 370 25.05 -4.21 32.77
N PRO A 371 24.71 -2.90 32.75
CA PRO A 371 23.64 -2.36 33.58
C PRO A 371 22.29 -2.97 33.23
N THR A 372 21.58 -3.52 34.23
CA THR A 372 20.27 -4.17 34.05
C THR A 372 19.09 -3.24 34.34
N ALA A 373 19.28 -2.19 35.15
CA ALA A 373 18.24 -1.22 35.47
C ALA A 373 18.17 -0.11 34.41
N LEU A 374 16.98 0.33 34.03
CA LEU A 374 16.80 1.53 33.19
C LEU A 374 16.86 2.81 34.05
N PRO A 375 17.21 3.97 33.46
CA PRO A 375 17.23 5.24 34.18
C PRO A 375 15.87 5.60 34.80
N ASP A 376 15.92 6.38 35.89
CA ASP A 376 14.72 6.83 36.60
C ASP A 376 13.73 7.54 35.67
N ASN A 377 12.45 7.26 35.84
CA ASN A 377 11.33 7.75 35.02
C ASN A 377 11.28 7.27 33.56
N PHE A 378 12.23 6.47 33.07
CA PHE A 378 12.19 5.99 31.68
C PHE A 378 10.88 5.24 31.37
N ASN A 379 10.52 4.27 32.21
CA ASN A 379 9.27 3.51 32.07
C ASN A 379 8.04 4.43 32.19
N LYS A 380 8.08 5.39 33.12
CA LYS A 380 7.00 6.36 33.30
C LYS A 380 6.78 7.18 32.02
N TYR A 381 7.84 7.63 31.36
CA TYR A 381 7.73 8.35 30.10
C TYR A 381 7.21 7.48 28.96
N LEU A 382 7.65 6.22 28.86
CA LEU A 382 7.10 5.28 27.87
C LEU A 382 5.60 5.04 28.08
N HIS A 383 5.15 5.05 29.33
CA HIS A 383 3.74 4.85 29.68
C HIS A 383 2.88 6.11 29.45
N GLU A 384 3.36 7.29 29.88
CA GLU A 384 2.56 8.51 29.94
C GLU A 384 2.68 9.41 28.70
N ASN A 385 3.77 9.28 27.92
CA ASN A 385 4.06 10.18 26.81
C ASN A 385 4.17 9.44 25.48
N ARG A 386 3.23 9.70 24.56
CA ARG A 386 3.18 9.09 23.23
C ARG A 386 4.48 9.25 22.42
N VAL A 387 5.10 10.43 22.45
CA VAL A 387 6.32 10.71 21.67
C VAL A 387 7.51 9.95 22.26
N ALA A 388 7.66 9.97 23.58
CA ALA A 388 8.70 9.18 24.25
C ALA A 388 8.51 7.67 24.01
N CYS A 389 7.27 7.19 24.03
CA CYS A 389 6.93 5.82 23.68
C CYS A 389 7.37 5.47 22.25
N GLU A 390 6.97 6.25 21.24
CA GLU A 390 7.38 6.03 19.84
C GLU A 390 8.91 5.99 19.71
N MET A 391 9.60 6.92 20.38
CA MET A 391 11.06 6.96 20.40
C MET A 391 11.68 5.71 21.04
N GLY A 392 11.17 5.27 22.18
CA GLY A 392 11.64 4.07 22.88
C GLY A 392 11.43 2.79 22.06
N LEU A 393 10.28 2.68 21.38
CA LEU A 393 9.98 1.54 20.51
C LEU A 393 10.95 1.47 19.33
N TYR A 394 11.11 2.55 18.57
CA TYR A 394 12.03 2.53 17.43
C TYR A 394 13.50 2.46 17.86
N TYR A 395 13.83 2.91 19.06
CA TYR A 395 15.14 2.64 19.67
C TYR A 395 15.35 1.14 19.93
N ALA A 396 14.37 0.45 20.51
CA ALA A 396 14.43 -1.01 20.69
C ALA A 396 14.59 -1.73 19.33
N LEU A 397 13.91 -1.27 18.28
CA LEU A 397 14.10 -1.79 16.91
C LEU A 397 15.52 -1.56 16.39
N HIS A 398 16.09 -0.37 16.64
CA HIS A 398 17.46 -0.04 16.26
C HIS A 398 18.48 -0.93 16.98
N ILE A 399 18.30 -1.13 18.30
CA ILE A 399 19.12 -2.03 19.11
C ILE A 399 19.03 -3.49 18.64
N ALA A 400 17.81 -3.98 18.36
CA ALA A 400 17.61 -5.31 17.82
C ALA A 400 18.31 -5.48 16.45
N LYS A 401 18.25 -4.46 15.59
CA LYS A 401 18.94 -4.45 14.29
C LYS A 401 20.47 -4.48 14.44
N GLN A 402 21.01 -3.86 15.48
CA GLN A 402 22.44 -3.90 15.82
C GLN A 402 22.88 -5.22 16.46
N ARG A 403 21.96 -6.17 16.69
CA ARG A 403 22.23 -7.46 17.35
C ARG A 403 22.77 -7.32 18.77
N ASN A 404 22.39 -6.24 19.46
CA ASN A 404 22.82 -6.01 20.82
C ASN A 404 21.85 -6.65 21.81
N LYS A 405 22.16 -7.88 22.22
CA LYS A 405 21.29 -8.67 23.11
C LYS A 405 21.13 -8.07 24.50
N ASN A 406 22.21 -7.50 25.07
CA ASN A 406 22.20 -7.00 26.44
C ASN A 406 21.29 -5.77 26.57
N ALA A 407 21.45 -4.82 25.64
CA ALA A 407 20.58 -3.65 25.55
C ALA A 407 19.13 -4.05 25.29
N LEU A 408 18.90 -5.05 24.43
CA LEU A 408 17.55 -5.51 24.12
C LEU A 408 16.87 -6.16 25.34
N GLN A 409 17.57 -7.04 26.08
CA GLN A 409 17.06 -7.64 27.31
C GLN A 409 16.75 -6.60 28.39
N ARG A 410 17.55 -5.52 28.47
CA ARG A 410 17.30 -4.39 29.38
C ARG A 410 16.04 -3.61 29.01
N LEU A 411 15.75 -3.46 27.71
CA LEU A 411 14.65 -2.63 27.21
C LEU A 411 13.31 -3.36 27.16
N LEU A 412 13.28 -4.65 26.83
CA LEU A 412 12.04 -5.42 26.60
C LEU A 412 11.02 -5.34 27.76
N PRO A 413 11.41 -5.45 29.05
CA PRO A 413 10.45 -5.34 30.16
C PRO A 413 9.73 -4.00 30.20
N ALA A 414 10.42 -2.91 29.81
CA ALA A 414 9.83 -1.58 29.78
C ALA A 414 8.80 -1.38 28.66
N LEU A 415 8.79 -2.27 27.67
CA LEU A 415 7.86 -2.19 26.54
C LEU A 415 6.49 -2.84 26.84
N VAL A 416 6.37 -3.59 27.94
CA VAL A 416 5.13 -4.25 28.34
C VAL A 416 4.03 -3.22 28.66
N GLU A 417 4.38 -2.17 29.38
CA GLU A 417 3.45 -1.12 29.82
C GLU A 417 3.73 0.20 29.08
N THR A 418 3.37 0.25 27.81
CA THR A 418 3.57 1.43 26.95
C THR A 418 2.30 2.26 26.76
N TYR A 419 2.47 3.52 26.36
CA TYR A 419 1.36 4.43 26.05
C TYR A 419 0.37 3.77 25.09
N ASN A 420 -0.87 3.55 25.54
CA ASN A 420 -1.94 2.89 24.77
C ASN A 420 -1.50 1.58 24.09
N ASP A 421 -0.67 0.78 24.74
CA ASP A 421 -0.18 -0.52 24.23
C ASP A 421 0.52 -0.43 22.86
N MET A 422 1.17 0.70 22.56
CA MET A 422 1.82 0.91 21.26
C MET A 422 2.90 -0.14 20.93
N ALA A 423 3.54 -0.73 21.95
CA ALA A 423 4.48 -1.84 21.77
C ALA A 423 3.85 -3.10 21.16
N PHE A 424 2.53 -3.21 21.19
CA PHE A 424 1.80 -4.34 20.62
C PHE A 424 1.12 -4.00 19.28
N GLY A 425 1.48 -2.87 18.67
CA GLY A 425 1.04 -2.53 17.31
C GLY A 425 1.71 -3.40 16.24
N ASP A 426 0.98 -3.73 15.18
CA ASP A 426 1.43 -4.66 14.13
C ASP A 426 2.74 -4.23 13.43
N ILE A 427 2.89 -2.93 13.14
CA ILE A 427 4.10 -2.43 12.44
C ILE A 427 5.34 -2.65 13.30
N PHE A 428 5.27 -2.29 14.58
CA PHE A 428 6.38 -2.45 15.51
C PHE A 428 6.68 -3.94 15.75
N LEU A 429 5.66 -4.75 16.06
CA LEU A 429 5.84 -6.18 16.32
C LEU A 429 6.43 -6.90 15.11
N HIS A 430 5.97 -6.62 13.90
CA HIS A 430 6.49 -7.25 12.69
C HIS A 430 7.96 -6.90 12.46
N LEU A 431 8.34 -5.63 12.65
CA LEU A 431 9.74 -5.24 12.57
C LEU A 431 10.58 -5.87 13.67
N LEU A 432 10.07 -5.90 14.90
CA LEU A 432 10.79 -6.46 16.03
C LEU A 432 11.03 -7.96 15.82
N THR A 433 10.00 -8.72 15.40
CA THR A 433 10.17 -10.16 15.12
C THR A 433 11.14 -10.40 13.97
N ALA A 434 11.11 -9.57 12.91
CA ALA A 434 12.10 -9.64 11.83
C ALA A 434 13.52 -9.36 12.35
N HIS A 435 13.73 -8.33 13.16
CA HIS A 435 15.03 -8.00 13.73
C HIS A 435 15.51 -9.06 14.74
N LEU A 436 14.62 -9.67 15.53
CA LEU A 436 14.93 -10.76 16.44
C LEU A 436 15.52 -11.97 15.71
N THR A 437 15.17 -12.20 14.43
CA THR A 437 15.81 -13.26 13.65
C THR A 437 17.32 -13.08 13.46
N LEU A 438 17.83 -11.85 13.54
CA LEU A 438 19.28 -11.57 13.52
C LEU A 438 20.01 -12.07 14.76
N LEU A 439 19.28 -12.28 15.86
CA LEU A 439 19.77 -12.79 17.13
C LEU A 439 19.46 -14.29 17.28
N SER A 440 19.26 -15.01 16.17
CA SER A 440 18.87 -16.42 16.20
C SER A 440 19.74 -17.30 17.09
N ASP A 441 21.06 -17.08 17.12
CA ASP A 441 21.98 -17.86 17.96
C ASP A 441 21.80 -17.62 19.47
N GLU A 442 21.22 -16.49 19.88
CA GLU A 442 20.99 -16.16 21.29
C GLU A 442 19.78 -16.90 21.88
N PHE A 443 18.85 -17.35 21.03
CA PHE A 443 17.68 -18.15 21.44
C PHE A 443 18.05 -19.57 21.92
N GLY A 444 19.32 -19.96 21.86
CA GLY A 444 19.81 -21.19 22.50
C GLY A 444 19.89 -21.09 24.03
N THR A 445 19.74 -19.90 24.61
CA THR A 445 19.83 -19.64 26.06
C THR A 445 18.46 -19.45 26.70
N GLU A 446 18.30 -19.92 27.94
CA GLU A 446 17.05 -19.77 28.70
C GLU A 446 16.81 -18.29 29.04
N GLU A 447 17.86 -17.54 29.38
CA GLU A 447 17.75 -16.13 29.77
C GLU A 447 17.22 -15.26 28.62
N PHE A 448 17.70 -15.47 27.39
CA PHE A 448 17.23 -14.70 26.23
C PHE A 448 15.82 -15.12 25.79
N CYS A 449 15.53 -16.43 25.81
CA CYS A 449 14.18 -16.93 25.54
C CYS A 449 13.16 -16.33 26.50
N SER A 450 13.45 -16.37 27.80
CA SER A 450 12.52 -15.85 28.82
C SER A 450 12.34 -14.34 28.70
N ALA A 451 13.40 -13.58 28.43
CA ALA A 451 13.29 -12.13 28.22
C ALA A 451 12.39 -11.76 27.03
N VAL A 452 12.49 -12.49 25.91
CA VAL A 452 11.70 -12.21 24.69
C VAL A 452 10.27 -12.73 24.80
N PHE A 453 10.10 -13.98 25.19
CA PHE A 453 8.79 -14.62 25.23
C PHE A 453 8.05 -14.27 26.51
N ASP A 454 8.52 -14.72 27.68
CA ASP A 454 7.80 -14.53 28.94
C ASP A 454 7.75 -13.05 29.36
N GLY A 455 8.87 -12.35 29.21
CA GLY A 455 9.04 -10.97 29.64
C GLY A 455 8.41 -9.92 28.72
N PHE A 456 8.01 -10.30 27.50
CA PHE A 456 7.39 -9.36 26.56
C PHE A 456 6.26 -9.98 25.75
N LEU A 457 6.54 -10.92 24.83
CA LEU A 457 5.55 -11.36 23.85
C LEU A 457 4.36 -12.14 24.45
N LEU A 458 4.56 -12.92 25.51
CA LEU A 458 3.51 -13.69 26.20
C LEU A 458 2.76 -12.86 27.26
N THR A 459 3.18 -11.63 27.55
CA THR A 459 2.48 -10.78 28.50
C THR A 459 1.11 -10.33 27.97
N ALA A 460 0.95 -10.24 26.65
CA ALA A 460 -0.25 -9.72 26.00
C ALA A 460 -0.90 -10.65 24.97
N PHE A 461 -0.34 -11.84 24.69
CA PHE A 461 -0.85 -12.70 23.61
C PHE A 461 -2.31 -13.18 23.83
N SER A 462 -2.71 -13.35 25.09
CA SER A 462 -4.05 -13.84 25.46
C SER A 462 -5.14 -12.79 25.24
N SER A 463 -4.81 -11.50 25.37
CA SER A 463 -5.72 -10.37 25.15
C SER A 463 -5.61 -9.77 23.75
N LYS A 464 -4.50 -10.01 23.04
CA LYS A 464 -4.20 -9.44 21.72
C LYS A 464 -3.81 -10.52 20.72
N GLU A 465 -4.75 -10.87 19.85
CA GLU A 465 -4.56 -11.92 18.84
C GLU A 465 -3.40 -11.62 17.86
N ASN A 466 -3.14 -10.35 17.55
CA ASN A 466 -2.04 -9.98 16.70
C ASN A 466 -0.67 -10.32 17.31
N VAL A 467 -0.53 -10.20 18.63
CA VAL A 467 0.67 -10.64 19.37
C VAL A 467 0.83 -12.16 19.25
N HIS A 468 -0.26 -12.93 19.36
CA HIS A 468 -0.24 -14.39 19.13
C HIS A 468 0.25 -14.75 17.72
N ARG A 469 -0.26 -14.05 16.68
CA ARG A 469 0.22 -14.24 15.30
C ARG A 469 1.73 -13.97 15.17
N HIS A 470 2.25 -12.93 15.80
CA HIS A 470 3.67 -12.58 15.73
C HIS A 470 4.57 -13.58 16.47
N ASN A 471 4.12 -14.12 17.60
CA ASN A 471 4.80 -15.22 18.30
C ASN A 471 4.95 -16.45 17.40
N LEU A 472 3.85 -16.89 16.78
CA LEU A 472 3.85 -18.05 15.88
C LEU A 472 4.76 -17.82 14.67
N ARG A 473 4.74 -16.62 14.09
CA ARG A 473 5.63 -16.25 12.98
C ARG A 473 7.11 -16.28 13.37
N LEU A 474 7.46 -15.76 14.55
CA LEU A 474 8.83 -15.78 15.05
C LEU A 474 9.31 -17.23 15.23
N LEU A 475 8.49 -18.07 15.88
CA LEU A 475 8.80 -19.50 16.08
C LEU A 475 8.90 -20.27 14.77
N LEU A 476 8.01 -20.01 13.81
CA LEU A 476 8.09 -20.62 12.48
C LEU A 476 9.44 -20.41 11.79
N HIS A 477 10.10 -19.28 12.06
CA HIS A 477 11.42 -18.96 11.54
C HIS A 477 12.55 -19.49 12.43
N LEU A 478 12.40 -19.46 13.75
CA LEU A 478 13.48 -19.71 14.71
C LEU A 478 13.43 -21.07 15.41
N HIS A 479 12.42 -21.91 15.18
CA HIS A 479 12.21 -23.18 15.90
C HIS A 479 13.43 -24.11 15.99
N GLN A 480 14.35 -24.08 15.02
CA GLN A 480 15.59 -24.90 15.05
C GLN A 480 16.69 -24.34 15.95
N LYS A 481 16.60 -23.06 16.30
CA LYS A 481 17.59 -22.30 17.07
C LYS A 481 17.14 -21.99 18.49
N VAL A 482 15.83 -22.06 18.75
CA VAL A 482 15.25 -21.87 20.07
C VAL A 482 15.50 -23.12 20.92
N LEU A 483 15.82 -22.92 22.21
CA LEU A 483 16.01 -23.97 23.19
C LEU A 483 14.85 -24.99 23.15
N PRO A 484 15.09 -26.31 23.02
CA PRO A 484 14.02 -27.30 22.82
C PRO A 484 12.95 -27.31 23.92
N SER A 485 13.34 -27.17 25.19
CA SER A 485 12.41 -27.07 26.32
C SER A 485 11.51 -25.83 26.25
N CYS A 486 12.06 -24.72 25.74
CA CYS A 486 11.30 -23.50 25.48
C CYS A 486 10.30 -23.71 24.33
N VAL A 487 10.71 -24.35 23.21
CA VAL A 487 9.81 -24.67 22.10
C VAL A 487 8.64 -25.54 22.56
N GLU A 488 8.88 -26.57 23.36
CA GLU A 488 7.80 -27.43 23.88
C GLU A 488 6.81 -26.67 24.76
N THR A 489 7.31 -25.78 25.62
CA THR A 489 6.47 -24.92 26.45
C THR A 489 5.66 -23.94 25.58
N LEU A 490 6.31 -23.28 24.62
CA LEU A 490 5.66 -22.31 23.74
C LEU A 490 4.61 -22.93 22.83
N VAL A 491 4.82 -24.13 22.30
CA VAL A 491 3.82 -24.83 21.48
C VAL A 491 2.57 -25.14 22.28
N LYS A 492 2.70 -25.55 23.55
CA LYS A 492 1.56 -25.76 24.44
C LYS A 492 0.85 -24.44 24.78
N THR A 493 1.61 -23.40 25.10
CA THR A 493 1.06 -22.09 25.49
C THR A 493 0.36 -21.38 24.33
N LEU A 494 0.88 -21.51 23.11
CA LEU A 494 0.36 -20.86 21.90
C LEU A 494 -0.67 -21.71 21.16
N GLU A 495 -1.17 -22.80 21.75
CA GLU A 495 -2.21 -23.63 21.15
C GLU A 495 -3.48 -22.78 20.89
N PRO A 496 -3.96 -22.70 19.64
CA PRO A 496 -5.12 -21.87 19.31
C PRO A 496 -6.38 -22.37 19.99
N SER A 497 -7.08 -21.46 20.69
CA SER A 497 -8.44 -21.74 21.17
C SER A 497 -9.42 -21.88 20.00
N LYS A 498 -10.60 -22.46 20.25
CA LYS A 498 -11.69 -22.54 19.26
C LYS A 498 -12.08 -21.18 18.68
N GLN A 499 -11.97 -20.11 19.48
CA GLN A 499 -12.32 -18.74 19.11
C GLN A 499 -11.24 -18.00 18.30
N SER A 500 -10.04 -18.58 18.18
CA SER A 500 -8.94 -17.98 17.41
C SER A 500 -9.29 -17.88 15.93
N SER A 501 -8.78 -16.86 15.24
CA SER A 501 -8.95 -16.70 13.79
C SER A 501 -8.30 -17.85 13.01
N ASP A 502 -8.76 -18.01 11.78
CA ASP A 502 -8.22 -18.99 10.84
C ASP A 502 -6.73 -18.74 10.55
N GLN A 503 -6.29 -17.47 10.55
CA GLN A 503 -4.88 -17.12 10.36
C GLN A 503 -3.99 -17.67 11.47
N VAL A 504 -4.41 -17.56 12.74
CA VAL A 504 -3.66 -18.10 13.89
C VAL A 504 -3.60 -19.62 13.81
N LYS A 505 -4.75 -20.25 13.52
CA LYS A 505 -4.85 -21.70 13.37
C LYS A 505 -3.94 -22.22 12.25
N GLU A 506 -3.94 -21.56 11.09
CA GLU A 506 -3.09 -21.90 9.95
C GLU A 506 -1.59 -21.77 10.29
N LEU A 507 -1.19 -20.68 10.97
CA LEU A 507 0.20 -20.49 11.41
C LEU A 507 0.64 -21.58 12.40
N PHE A 508 -0.24 -21.96 13.33
CA PHE A 508 0.05 -23.02 14.30
C PHE A 508 0.16 -24.39 13.62
N THR A 509 -0.74 -24.73 12.70
CA THR A 509 -0.65 -25.97 11.91
C THR A 509 0.67 -26.05 11.15
N LYS A 510 1.06 -24.98 10.46
CA LYS A 510 2.36 -24.91 9.76
C LYS A 510 3.55 -25.10 10.70
N LEU A 511 3.47 -24.59 11.94
CA LEU A 511 4.53 -24.74 12.93
C LEU A 511 4.64 -26.21 13.36
N THR A 512 3.52 -26.84 13.67
CA THR A 512 3.46 -28.26 14.06
C THR A 512 4.01 -29.16 12.96
N GLU A 513 3.61 -28.94 11.70
CA GLU A 513 4.13 -29.68 10.54
C GLU A 513 5.66 -29.56 10.42
N LYS A 514 6.22 -28.35 10.59
CA LYS A 514 7.67 -28.14 10.57
C LYS A 514 8.39 -28.82 11.73
N LEU A 515 7.82 -28.80 12.94
CA LEU A 515 8.38 -29.46 14.10
C LEU A 515 8.38 -30.99 13.95
N GLU A 516 7.31 -31.56 13.37
CA GLU A 516 7.24 -32.99 13.05
C GLU A 516 8.26 -33.40 11.99
N ALA A 517 8.44 -32.59 10.94
CA ALA A 517 9.44 -32.82 9.91
C ALA A 517 10.86 -32.82 10.50
N LEU A 518 11.15 -31.88 11.42
CA LEU A 518 12.43 -31.83 12.13
C LEU A 518 12.68 -33.10 12.95
N LYS A 519 11.66 -33.58 13.69
CA LYS A 519 11.75 -34.83 14.47
C LYS A 519 12.04 -36.05 13.60
N LYS A 520 11.47 -36.11 12.39
CA LYS A 520 11.71 -37.19 11.42
C LYS A 520 13.09 -37.12 10.74
N SER A 521 13.71 -35.94 10.71
CA SER A 521 15.03 -35.72 10.08
C SER A 521 16.22 -36.02 10.99
N LEU A 522 16.00 -36.16 12.30
CA LEU A 522 17.04 -36.63 13.23
C LEU A 522 17.26 -38.13 12.98
N PRO A 523 18.49 -38.60 12.74
CA PRO A 523 18.74 -40.03 12.55
C PRO A 523 18.30 -40.78 13.82
N GLN A 524 17.48 -41.83 13.64
CA GLN A 524 17.31 -42.82 14.71
C GLN A 524 18.69 -43.39 15.03
N PRO A 525 19.01 -43.67 16.31
CA PRO A 525 20.20 -44.44 16.62
C PRO A 525 19.99 -45.83 15.98
N ASP A 526 20.67 -46.09 14.86
CA ASP A 526 20.74 -47.43 14.28
C ASP A 526 21.20 -48.38 15.39
N GLU A 527 20.40 -49.41 15.66
CA GLU A 527 20.84 -50.58 16.38
C GLU A 527 22.18 -51.02 15.76
N ALA A 528 23.22 -51.06 16.57
CA ALA A 528 24.52 -51.57 16.17
C ALA A 528 24.34 -52.93 15.47
N PRO A 529 24.83 -53.13 14.23
CA PRO A 529 24.78 -54.44 13.63
C PRO A 529 25.62 -55.38 14.48
N SER A 530 24.99 -56.43 15.04
CA SER A 530 25.69 -57.52 15.70
C SER A 530 26.67 -58.15 14.71
N LEU A 531 27.97 -57.85 14.85
CA LEU A 531 29.05 -58.50 14.13
C LEU A 531 29.07 -59.99 14.52
N GLY A 532 28.42 -60.81 13.70
CA GLY A 532 28.57 -62.26 13.72
C GLY A 532 30.01 -62.63 13.33
N LEU A 533 30.80 -63.05 14.31
CA LEU A 533 32.11 -63.67 14.09
C LEU A 533 31.92 -65.05 13.44
N HIS A 534 32.21 -65.16 12.15
CA HIS A 534 32.54 -66.45 11.53
C HIS A 534 34.06 -66.64 11.52
N PRO A 535 34.60 -67.77 12.04
CA PRO A 535 36.04 -68.00 12.05
C PRO A 535 36.52 -68.50 10.68
N VAL A 536 37.45 -67.76 10.07
CA VAL A 536 38.19 -68.21 8.88
C VAL A 536 39.35 -69.10 9.34
N LYS A 537 39.34 -70.38 8.92
CA LYS A 537 40.47 -71.31 9.08
C LYS A 537 41.56 -70.98 8.06
N VAL A 538 42.78 -70.75 8.55
CA VAL A 538 44.00 -70.60 7.73
C VAL A 538 44.58 -71.99 7.42
N PRO A 539 44.98 -72.32 6.17
CA PRO A 539 45.69 -73.55 5.88
C PRO A 539 47.20 -73.39 6.11
N THR A 540 47.75 -74.26 6.94
CA THR A 540 49.18 -74.51 7.13
C THR A 540 49.77 -75.35 5.99
N THR A 541 50.91 -74.93 5.45
CA THR A 541 51.84 -75.82 4.74
C THR A 541 53.27 -75.66 5.27
N ALA A 542 53.65 -76.71 6.01
CA ALA A 542 54.91 -77.46 6.03
C ALA A 542 56.27 -76.74 6.06
N SER A 543 56.93 -76.94 7.21
CA SER A 543 58.36 -76.96 7.49
C SER A 543 59.07 -78.10 6.71
N THR A 544 60.40 -78.22 6.55
CA THR A 544 61.56 -78.26 7.50
C THR A 544 62.79 -78.66 6.62
N PRO A 545 64.00 -79.01 7.11
CA PRO A 545 64.71 -78.69 8.37
C PRO A 545 66.21 -78.34 8.19
N THR A 546 66.86 -77.96 9.30
CA THR A 546 68.23 -78.38 9.63
C THR A 546 68.25 -78.89 11.06
N SER A 547 68.75 -80.12 11.25
CA SER A 547 69.36 -80.76 12.45
C SER A 547 68.69 -80.60 13.83
N LEU A 548 68.43 -81.66 14.60
CA LEU A 548 69.01 -83.01 14.66
C LEU A 548 67.91 -84.07 14.88
#